data_AF-A0A924D3E9-F1
#
_entry.id   AF-A0A924D3E9-F1
#
_cell.length_a   1.000
_cell.length_b   1.000
_cell.length_c   1.000
_cell.angle_alpha   90.00
_cell.angle_beta   90.00
_cell.angle_gamma   90.00
#
_symmetry.space_group_name_H-M   'P 1'
#
loop_
_entity.id
_entity.type
_entity.pdbx_description
1 polymer ?
#
loop_
_entity_poly.entity_id
_entity_poly.type
_entity_poly.pdbx_seq_one_letter_code
_entity_poly.pdbx_strand_id
1 'polypeptide(L)'
;EEMHDISDMAIRVNDFMAGLFAGVGIRLVDFKLEFGRLFDGEFARVILADEISPDGCRLWDMKTNEKLDKDRFRRDLGGEVEAYQEVARRLGLLPEGDDSAVLDLEEHRKTRGK
;
A
#
# COMPACT_ATOMS: atom_id res chain seq x y z
N GLU A 1 10.92 -22.50 13.89
CA GLU A 1 9.46 -22.41 14.05
C GLU A 1 8.97 -21.05 13.58
N GLU A 2 9.27 -19.94 14.27
CA GLU A 2 8.83 -18.59 13.85
C GLU A 2 9.21 -18.21 12.41
N MET A 3 10.40 -18.58 11.94
CA MET A 3 10.81 -18.32 10.54
C MET A 3 9.93 -19.05 9.51
N HIS A 4 9.42 -20.24 9.85
CA HIS A 4 8.48 -20.96 8.99
C HIS A 4 7.12 -20.27 9.01
N ASP A 5 6.63 -19.88 10.19
CA ASP A 5 5.36 -19.14 10.33
C ASP A 5 5.38 -17.81 9.54
N ILE A 6 6.51 -17.10 9.58
CA ILE A 6 6.73 -15.87 8.79
C ILE A 6 6.67 -16.18 7.30
N SER A 7 7.37 -17.23 6.85
CA SER A 7 7.40 -17.63 5.43
C SER A 7 6.00 -18.01 4.93
N ASP A 8 5.29 -18.84 5.70
CA ASP A 8 3.95 -19.29 5.34
C ASP A 8 2.95 -18.12 5.32
N MET A 9 3.04 -17.20 6.28
CA MET A 9 2.23 -15.99 6.29
C MET A 9 2.55 -15.09 5.09
N ALA A 10 3.83 -14.93 4.75
CA ALA A 10 4.26 -14.10 3.62
C ALA A 10 3.73 -14.62 2.28
N ILE A 11 3.74 -15.95 2.06
CA ILE A 11 3.17 -16.57 0.85
C ILE A 11 1.65 -16.33 0.80
N ARG A 12 0.95 -16.48 1.92
CA ARG A 12 -0.50 -16.22 1.98
C ARG A 12 -0.84 -14.76 1.71
N VAL A 13 -0.04 -13.83 2.24
CA VAL A 13 -0.19 -12.39 1.99
C VAL A 13 0.06 -12.10 0.51
N ASN A 14 1.08 -12.70 -0.11
CA ASN A 14 1.34 -12.58 -1.54
C ASN A 14 0.13 -13.00 -2.37
N ASP A 15 -0.42 -14.19 -2.11
CA ASP A 15 -1.55 -14.71 -2.88
C ASP A 15 -2.78 -13.81 -2.78
N PHE A 16 -3.08 -13.32 -1.57
CA PHE A 16 -4.18 -12.40 -1.34
C PHE A 16 -3.96 -11.04 -2.03
N MET A 17 -2.80 -10.41 -1.81
CA MET A 17 -2.51 -9.08 -2.35
C MET A 17 -2.37 -9.09 -3.87
N ALA A 18 -1.74 -10.12 -4.44
CA ALA A 18 -1.64 -10.27 -5.88
C ALA A 18 -3.03 -10.38 -6.53
N GLY A 19 -3.93 -11.16 -5.92
CA GLY A 19 -5.33 -11.25 -6.37
C GLY A 19 -6.09 -9.93 -6.23
N LEU A 20 -5.95 -9.25 -5.08
CA LEU A 20 -6.58 -7.96 -4.81
C LEU A 20 -6.18 -6.90 -5.84
N PHE A 21 -4.87 -6.72 -6.06
CA PHE A 21 -4.37 -5.72 -7.01
C PHE A 21 -4.70 -6.09 -8.46
N ALA A 22 -4.60 -7.38 -8.82
CA ALA A 22 -4.97 -7.83 -10.16
C ALA A 22 -6.46 -7.56 -10.45
N GLY A 23 -7.34 -7.73 -9.44
CA GLY A 23 -8.77 -7.43 -9.55
C GLY A 23 -9.07 -5.97 -9.92
N VAL A 24 -8.15 -5.05 -9.62
CA VAL A 24 -8.26 -3.62 -9.95
C VAL A 24 -7.28 -3.18 -11.04
N GLY A 25 -6.70 -4.14 -11.79
CA GLY A 25 -5.82 -3.86 -12.93
C GLY A 25 -4.41 -3.38 -12.57
N ILE A 26 -3.94 -3.69 -11.36
CA ILE A 26 -2.58 -3.39 -10.89
C ILE A 26 -1.79 -4.70 -10.76
N ARG A 27 -0.55 -4.70 -11.22
CA ARG A 27 0.43 -5.77 -10.99
C ARG A 27 1.22 -5.46 -9.73
N LEU A 28 1.11 -6.34 -8.74
CA LEU A 28 2.03 -6.37 -7.61
C LEU A 28 3.33 -7.04 -8.07
N VAL A 29 4.41 -6.26 -8.18
CA VAL A 29 5.71 -6.75 -8.66
C VAL A 29 6.49 -7.38 -7.52
N ASP A 30 6.57 -6.67 -6.40
CA ASP A 30 7.14 -7.12 -5.13
C ASP A 30 6.64 -6.23 -3.99
N PHE A 31 6.86 -6.68 -2.75
CA PHE A 31 6.53 -5.93 -1.54
C PHE A 31 7.42 -6.37 -0.38
N LYS A 32 7.53 -5.50 0.63
CA LYS A 32 8.22 -5.78 1.90
C LYS A 32 7.19 -5.94 3.01
N LEU A 33 7.38 -6.94 3.86
CA LEU A 33 6.59 -7.14 5.08
C LEU A 33 7.47 -7.01 6.31
N GLU A 34 6.89 -6.52 7.39
CA GLU A 34 7.50 -6.57 8.71
C GLU A 34 6.58 -7.34 9.66
N PHE A 35 7.19 -8.16 10.50
CA PHE A 35 6.48 -9.02 11.45
C PHE A 35 6.88 -8.66 12.87
N GLY A 36 5.88 -8.60 13.75
CA GLY A 36 6.06 -8.38 15.17
C GLY A 36 5.72 -9.65 15.97
N ARG A 37 6.11 -9.65 17.23
CA ARG A 37 5.62 -10.62 18.22
C ARG A 37 4.58 -9.93 19.09
N LEU A 38 3.40 -10.53 19.18
CA LEU A 38 2.44 -10.17 20.20
C LEU A 38 2.50 -11.18 21.33
N PHE A 39 2.74 -10.70 22.54
CA PHE A 39 2.82 -11.53 23.74
C PHE A 39 1.47 -11.57 24.45
N ASP A 40 1.05 -12.77 24.83
CA ASP A 40 -0.08 -13.03 25.73
C ASP A 40 0.43 -13.88 26.90
N GLY A 41 0.78 -13.21 28.00
CA GLY A 41 1.54 -13.81 29.11
C GLY A 41 2.92 -14.29 28.65
N GLU A 42 3.18 -15.59 28.81
CA GLU A 42 4.43 -16.23 28.39
C GLU A 42 4.40 -16.70 26.93
N PHE A 43 3.24 -16.65 26.25
CA PHE A 43 3.09 -17.09 24.87
C PHE A 43 3.33 -15.94 23.91
N ALA A 44 4.04 -16.20 22.82
CA ALA A 44 4.26 -15.24 21.74
C ALA A 44 3.61 -15.75 20.45
N ARG A 45 2.93 -14.86 19.72
CA ARG A 45 2.44 -15.12 18.36
C ARG A 45 3.07 -14.14 17.37
N VAL A 46 3.49 -14.65 16.21
CA VAL A 46 3.92 -13.81 15.09
C VAL A 46 2.69 -13.15 14.48
N ILE A 47 2.77 -11.83 14.27
CA ILE A 47 1.73 -11.04 13.60
C ILE A 47 2.35 -10.21 12.48
N LEU A 48 1.59 -10.00 11.41
CA LEU A 48 1.93 -9.00 10.41
C LEU A 48 1.79 -7.60 11.04
N ALA A 49 2.76 -6.72 10.79
CA ALA A 49 2.84 -5.38 11.36
C ALA A 49 3.20 -4.34 10.28
N ASP A 50 3.63 -3.16 10.73
CA ASP A 50 4.02 -2.01 9.90
C ASP A 50 2.89 -1.58 8.94
N GLU A 51 3.22 -1.26 7.68
CA GLU A 51 2.29 -0.74 6.69
C GLU A 51 2.28 -1.57 5.41
N ILE A 52 1.14 -1.49 4.71
CA ILE A 52 1.00 -1.95 3.33
C ILE A 52 0.59 -0.74 2.49
N SER A 53 1.56 -0.15 1.82
CA SER A 53 1.41 1.10 1.06
C SER A 53 2.22 1.04 -0.25
N PRO A 54 1.99 1.97 -1.20
CA PRO A 54 2.83 2.10 -2.39
C PRO A 54 4.30 2.49 -2.10
N ASP A 55 4.65 2.81 -0.84
CA ASP A 55 6.04 2.99 -0.41
C ASP A 55 6.80 1.66 -0.33
N GLY A 56 6.12 0.66 0.25
CA GLY A 56 6.62 -0.69 0.52
C GLY A 56 6.26 -1.72 -0.55
N CYS A 57 5.42 -1.38 -1.53
CA CYS A 57 5.00 -2.25 -2.63
C CYS A 57 5.36 -1.63 -3.98
N ARG A 58 5.92 -2.42 -4.90
CA ARG A 58 6.02 -2.02 -6.32
C ARG A 58 4.74 -2.38 -7.04
N LEU A 59 4.05 -1.37 -7.54
CA LEU A 59 2.70 -1.46 -8.10
C LEU A 59 2.70 -0.88 -9.51
N TRP A 60 2.50 -1.72 -10.52
CA TRP A 60 2.52 -1.27 -11.92
C TRP A 60 1.15 -1.42 -12.56
N ASP A 61 0.73 -0.45 -13.35
CA ASP A 61 -0.48 -0.59 -14.16
C ASP A 61 -0.33 -1.76 -15.14
N MET A 62 -1.31 -2.66 -15.17
CA MET A 62 -1.21 -3.87 -16.01
C MET A 62 -1.26 -3.59 -17.51
N LYS A 63 -1.86 -2.47 -17.94
CA LYS A 63 -2.02 -2.12 -19.36
C LYS A 63 -0.85 -1.30 -19.87
N THR A 64 -0.39 -0.33 -19.09
CA THR A 64 0.64 0.64 -19.52
C THR A 64 2.04 0.32 -18.99
N ASN A 65 2.16 -0.57 -17.99
CA ASN A 65 3.37 -0.75 -17.17
C ASN A 65 3.85 0.56 -16.50
N GLU A 66 2.96 1.53 -16.33
CA GLU A 66 3.25 2.73 -15.56
C GLU A 66 3.45 2.36 -14.08
N LYS A 67 4.44 2.99 -13.44
CA LYS A 67 4.70 2.78 -12.02
C LYS A 67 3.75 3.64 -11.21
N LEU A 68 3.06 3.01 -10.25
CA LEU A 68 2.10 3.64 -9.35
C LEU A 68 2.61 3.65 -7.90
N ASP A 69 3.92 3.50 -7.73
CA ASP A 69 4.59 3.32 -6.44
C ASP A 69 5.76 4.31 -6.26
N LYS A 70 6.43 4.24 -5.12
CA LYS A 70 7.55 5.11 -4.75
C LYS A 70 8.73 5.11 -5.73
N ASP A 71 8.83 4.14 -6.65
CA ASP A 71 9.80 4.22 -7.75
C ASP A 71 9.61 5.47 -8.62
N ARG A 72 8.42 6.09 -8.63
CA ARG A 72 8.22 7.39 -9.30
C ARG A 72 9.09 8.48 -8.69
N PHE A 73 9.17 8.53 -7.36
CA PHE A 73 10.07 9.43 -6.65
C PHE A 73 11.54 9.01 -6.82
N ARG A 74 11.85 7.71 -6.64
CA ARG A 74 13.24 7.21 -6.73
C ARG A 74 13.88 7.41 -8.11
N ARG A 75 13.08 7.56 -9.16
CA ARG A 75 13.53 7.72 -10.55
C ARG A 75 13.16 9.08 -11.16
N ASP A 76 12.78 10.05 -10.34
CA ASP A 76 12.42 11.41 -10.76
C ASP A 76 11.35 11.47 -11.88
N LEU A 77 10.39 10.54 -11.85
CA LEU A 77 9.29 10.47 -12.84
C LEU A 77 8.16 11.47 -12.56
N GLY A 78 8.17 12.10 -11.38
CA GLY A 78 7.10 12.98 -10.90
C GLY A 78 5.77 12.26 -10.71
N GLY A 79 4.73 12.97 -10.26
CA GLY A 79 3.38 12.42 -10.17
C GLY A 79 3.17 11.35 -9.07
N GLU A 80 3.94 11.41 -7.98
CA GLU A 80 3.88 10.43 -6.89
C GLU A 80 2.51 10.45 -6.19
N VAL A 81 2.02 11.66 -5.87
CA VAL A 81 0.73 11.84 -5.18
C VAL A 81 -0.42 11.33 -6.03
N GLU A 82 -0.41 11.65 -7.32
CA GLU A 82 -1.41 11.23 -8.31
C GLU A 82 -1.41 9.72 -8.48
N ALA A 83 -0.23 9.09 -8.51
CA ALA A 83 -0.12 7.63 -8.54
C ALA A 83 -0.75 6.98 -7.29
N TYR A 84 -0.52 7.55 -6.11
CA TYR A 84 -1.05 7.01 -4.85
C TYR A 84 -2.57 7.18 -4.79
N GLN A 85 -3.08 8.32 -5.26
CA GLN A 85 -4.51 8.57 -5.42
C GLN A 85 -5.14 7.59 -6.40
N GLU A 86 -4.47 7.27 -7.51
CA GLU A 86 -4.97 6.29 -8.48
C GLU A 86 -5.07 4.89 -7.87
N VAL A 87 -4.09 4.47 -7.06
CA VAL A 87 -4.18 3.21 -6.30
C VAL A 87 -5.36 3.24 -5.33
N ALA A 88 -5.51 4.31 -4.54
CA ALA A 88 -6.61 4.44 -3.59
C ALA A 88 -7.99 4.47 -4.26
N ARG A 89 -8.12 5.16 -5.39
CA ARG A 89 -9.33 5.24 -6.21
C ARG A 89 -9.72 3.86 -6.74
N ARG A 90 -8.76 3.10 -7.27
CA ARG A 90 -8.98 1.75 -7.78
C ARG A 90 -9.39 0.76 -6.70
N LEU A 91 -8.86 0.94 -5.49
CA LEU A 91 -9.25 0.16 -4.30
C LEU A 91 -10.59 0.62 -3.69
N GLY A 92 -11.24 1.67 -4.22
CA GLY A 92 -12.50 2.18 -3.71
C GLY A 92 -12.38 2.85 -2.33
N LEU A 93 -11.19 3.37 -1.99
CA LEU A 93 -10.93 4.01 -0.70
C LEU A 93 -11.32 5.50 -0.67
N LEU A 94 -11.57 6.09 -1.84
CA LEU A 94 -12.02 7.47 -1.96
C LEU A 94 -13.56 7.51 -2.01
N PRO A 95 -14.21 8.43 -1.26
CA PRO A 95 -15.67 8.53 -1.25
C PRO A 95 -16.21 8.88 -2.64
N GLU A 96 -17.29 8.23 -3.06
CA GLU A 96 -17.99 8.56 -4.30
C GLU A 96 -18.72 9.91 -4.13
N GLY A 97 -18.29 10.93 -4.88
CA GLY A 97 -19.05 12.19 -5.02
C GLY A 97 -18.34 13.48 -4.61
N ASP A 98 -17.08 13.44 -4.17
CA ASP A 98 -16.25 14.64 -4.22
C ASP A 98 -15.37 14.53 -5.47
N ASP A 99 -15.56 15.47 -6.40
CA ASP A 99 -14.51 15.82 -7.35
C ASP A 99 -13.22 15.87 -6.54
N SER A 100 -12.16 15.21 -7.01
CA SER A 100 -10.85 15.28 -6.38
C SER A 100 -10.33 16.71 -6.48
N ALA A 101 -10.90 17.62 -5.70
CA ALA A 101 -10.18 18.70 -5.10
C ALA A 101 -9.03 17.99 -4.42
N VAL A 102 -7.89 18.03 -5.10
CA VAL A 102 -6.56 18.00 -4.54
C VAL A 102 -6.70 18.04 -3.02
N LEU A 103 -6.35 16.96 -2.32
CA LEU A 103 -6.08 17.05 -0.89
C LEU A 103 -4.93 18.05 -0.77
N ASP A 104 -5.26 19.33 -0.88
CA ASP A 104 -4.37 20.44 -0.72
C ASP A 104 -4.11 20.45 0.76
N LEU A 105 -3.02 19.76 1.11
CA LEU A 105 -2.51 19.65 2.46
C LEU A 105 -2.31 21.06 3.08
N GLU A 106 -2.20 22.12 2.26
CA GLU A 106 -2.19 23.50 2.74
C GLU A 106 -3.57 23.98 3.21
N GLU A 107 -4.66 23.69 2.49
CA GLU A 107 -6.03 24.04 2.93
C GLU A 107 -6.41 23.31 4.21
N HIS A 108 -6.10 22.01 4.31
CA HIS A 108 -6.39 21.20 5.51
C HIS A 108 -5.54 21.61 6.73
N ARG A 109 -4.34 22.18 6.53
CA ARG A 109 -3.55 22.76 7.64
C ARG A 109 -4.13 24.09 8.12
N LYS A 110 -4.66 24.92 7.22
CA LYS A 110 -5.26 26.22 7.58
C LYS A 110 -6.57 26.08 8.35
N THR A 111 -7.37 25.06 8.07
CA THR A 111 -8.65 24.82 8.74
C THR A 111 -8.51 24.28 10.17
N ARG A 112 -7.41 23.58 10.49
CA ARG A 112 -7.11 23.08 11.84
C ARG A 112 -6.47 24.09 12.80
N GLY A 113 -6.11 25.29 12.31
CA GLY A 113 -5.42 26.32 13.08
C GLY A 113 -6.31 27.45 13.63
N LYS A 114 -7.63 27.32 13.57
CA LYS A 114 -8.59 28.29 14.13
C LYS A 114 -9.30 27.75 15.37
#